data_AF-A0A8H4Q2I8-F1
#
_entry.id   AF-A0A8H4Q2I8-F1
#
_cell.length_a   1.000
_cell.length_b   1.000
_cell.length_c   1.000
_cell.angle_alpha   90.00
_cell.angle_beta   90.00
_cell.angle_gamma   90.00
#
_symmetry.space_group_name_H-M   'P 1'
#
loop_
_entity.id
_entity.type
_entity.pdbx_description
1 polymer ?
#
loop_
_entity_poly.entity_id
_entity_poly.type
_entity_poly.pdbx_seq_one_letter_code
_entity_poly.pdbx_strand_id
1 'polypeptide(L)' 'MGLIDKKNHVIDHQRYYQNAFQAHTRLWRINPRSRIYLVPFQVLVWGSLGATLYAAGRKVCGYNTWFSKN' A
#
# COMPACT_ATOMS: atom_id res chain seq x y z
N MET A 1 -32.38 -7.69 5.56
CA MET A 1 -32.63 -6.24 5.34
C MET A 1 -31.41 -5.33 5.56
N GLY A 2 -30.20 -5.82 5.87
CA GLY A 2 -29.05 -4.94 6.23
C GLY A 2 -28.29 -4.25 5.09
N LEU A 3 -28.53 -4.61 3.82
CA LEU A 3 -27.90 -3.95 2.66
C LEU A 3 -28.78 -2.86 2.03
N ILE A 4 -30.10 -2.89 2.27
CA ILE A 4 -31.09 -2.05 1.58
C ILE A 4 -31.42 -0.78 2.39
N ASP A 5 -31.48 -0.87 3.73
CA ASP A 5 -31.79 0.26 4.63
C ASP A 5 -30.57 0.88 5.33
N LYS A 6 -29.38 0.81 4.70
CA LYS A 6 -28.19 1.48 5.26
C LYS A 6 -28.20 2.97 4.90
N LYS A 7 -28.00 3.85 5.89
CA LYS A 7 -27.86 5.29 5.64
C LYS A 7 -26.77 5.55 4.59
N ASN A 8 -27.11 6.38 3.60
CA ASN A 8 -26.16 6.84 2.60
C ASN A 8 -25.21 7.88 3.21
N HIS A 9 -23.91 7.61 3.15
CA HIS A 9 -22.85 8.48 3.66
C HIS A 9 -22.00 9.14 2.55
N VAL A 10 -22.43 9.05 1.29
CA VAL A 10 -21.66 9.58 0.15
C VAL A 10 -21.38 11.08 0.30
N ILE A 11 -22.37 11.89 0.67
CA ILE A 11 -22.18 13.34 0.84
C ILE A 11 -21.21 13.65 2.00
N ASP A 12 -21.30 12.90 3.10
CA ASP A 12 -20.39 13.03 4.24
C ASP A 12 -18.94 12.78 3.80
N HIS A 13 -18.73 11.70 3.04
CA HIS A 13 -17.41 11.37 2.48
C HIS A 13 -16.95 12.42 1.46
N GLN A 14 -17.81 12.90 0.57
CA GLN A 14 -17.44 13.93 -0.40
C GLN A 14 -16.94 15.20 0.28
N ARG A 15 -17.68 15.71 1.28
CA ARG A 15 -17.26 16.90 2.06
C ARG A 15 -15.94 16.67 2.79
N TYR A 16 -15.79 15.52 3.42
CA TYR A 16 -14.57 15.14 4.12
C TYR A 16 -13.35 15.11 3.19
N TYR A 17 -13.47 14.45 2.05
CA TYR A 17 -12.38 14.34 1.07
C TYR A 17 -12.06 15.66 0.38
N GLN A 18 -13.09 16.46 0.03
CA GLN A 18 -12.89 17.76 -0.60
C GLN A 18 -12.20 18.74 0.33
N ASN A 19 -12.59 18.82 1.61
CA ASN A 19 -11.93 19.70 2.59
C ASN A 19 -10.46 19.30 2.80
N ALA A 20 -10.21 18.00 3.01
CA ALA A 20 -8.83 17.51 3.17
C ALA A 20 -7.97 17.76 1.92
N PHE A 21 -8.54 17.60 0.72
CA PHE A 21 -7.84 17.86 -0.53
C PHE A 21 -7.55 19.36 -0.76
N GLN A 22 -8.48 20.24 -0.37
CA GLN A 22 -8.27 21.69 -0.34
C GLN A 22 -7.12 22.08 0.62
N ALA A 23 -6.96 21.36 1.73
CA ALA A 23 -5.81 21.48 2.63
C ALA A 23 -4.52 20.79 2.10
N HIS A 24 -4.45 20.52 0.80
CA HIS A 24 -3.32 19.90 0.11
C HIS A 24 -2.90 18.51 0.61
N THR A 25 -3.78 17.79 1.30
CA THR A 25 -3.49 16.40 1.66
C THR A 25 -3.68 15.50 0.43
N ARG A 26 -2.72 14.59 0.20
CA ARG A 26 -2.78 13.66 -0.93
C ARG A 26 -3.94 12.69 -0.76
N LEU A 27 -4.66 12.40 -1.85
CA LEU A 27 -5.86 11.57 -1.87
C LEU A 27 -5.70 10.24 -1.11
N TRP A 28 -4.56 9.55 -1.30
CA TRP A 28 -4.27 8.27 -0.64
C TRP A 28 -4.01 8.38 0.86
N ARG A 29 -3.78 9.58 1.41
CA ARG A 29 -3.53 9.85 2.84
C ARG A 29 -4.74 10.42 3.58
N ILE A 30 -5.82 10.78 2.88
CA ILE A 30 -6.97 11.48 3.46
C ILE A 30 -7.72 10.61 4.48
N ASN A 31 -7.96 9.34 4.15
CA ASN A 31 -8.75 8.46 5.03
C ASN A 31 -8.02 8.20 6.35
N PRO A 32 -8.70 8.17 7.52
CA PRO A 32 -8.05 7.83 8.80
C PRO A 32 -7.43 6.42 8.80
N ARG A 33 -8.02 5.48 8.04
CA ARG A 33 -7.48 4.12 7.88
C ARG A 33 -6.33 4.03 6.88
N SER A 34 -6.02 5.10 6.14
CA SER A 34 -4.95 5.11 5.14
C SER A 34 -3.62 4.65 5.73
N ARG A 35 -3.29 5.04 6.97
CA ARG A 35 -2.06 4.62 7.65
C ARG A 35 -1.97 3.09 7.80
N ILE A 36 -3.07 2.45 8.16
CA ILE A 36 -3.12 1.00 8.38
C ILE A 36 -2.94 0.24 7.06
N TYR A 37 -3.40 0.79 5.95
CA TYR A 37 -3.22 0.17 4.63
C TYR A 37 -1.84 0.49 4.01
N LEU A 38 -1.41 1.75 4.08
CA LEU A 38 -0.20 2.22 3.39
C LEU A 38 1.09 1.76 4.07
N VAL A 39 1.12 1.64 5.40
CA VAL A 39 2.32 1.18 6.12
C VAL A 39 2.75 -0.23 5.68
N PRO A 40 1.89 -1.28 5.78
CA PRO A 40 2.28 -2.61 5.34
C PRO A 40 2.54 -2.67 3.83
N PHE A 41 1.75 -1.95 3.02
CA PHE A 41 2.00 -1.86 1.58
C PHE A 41 3.42 -1.33 1.28
N GLN A 42 3.83 -0.26 1.94
CA GLN A 42 5.15 0.33 1.74
C GLN A 42 6.27 -0.63 2.14
N VAL A 43 6.12 -1.34 3.27
CA VAL A 43 7.12 -2.33 3.73
C VAL A 43 7.24 -3.47 2.72
N LEU A 44 6.12 -3.98 2.19
CA LEU A 44 6.14 -5.07 1.22
C LEU A 44 6.77 -4.63 -0.10
N VAL A 45 6.43 -3.45 -0.61
CA VAL A 45 6.97 -2.95 -1.88
C VAL A 45 8.48 -2.76 -1.80
N TRP A 46 8.98 -2.03 -0.80
CA TRP A 46 10.42 -1.79 -0.68
C TRP A 46 11.19 -3.02 -0.20
N GLY A 47 10.59 -3.84 0.65
CA GLY A 47 11.17 -5.11 1.09
C GLY A 47 11.34 -6.08 -0.06
N SER A 48 10.32 -6.25 -0.90
CA SER A 48 10.40 -7.12 -2.08
C SER A 48 11.36 -6.57 -3.12
N LEU A 49 11.35 -5.26 -3.40
CA LEU A 49 12.30 -4.64 -4.32
C LEU A 49 13.75 -4.87 -3.85
N GLY A 50 14.04 -4.63 -2.57
CA GLY A 50 15.36 -4.85 -1.99
C GLY A 50 15.80 -6.31 -2.06
N ALA A 51 14.90 -7.24 -1.75
CA ALA A 51 15.17 -8.67 -1.85
C ALA A 51 15.46 -9.10 -3.30
N THR A 52 14.67 -8.60 -4.27
CA THR A 52 14.88 -8.89 -5.69
C THR A 52 16.19 -8.33 -6.20
N LEU A 53 16.54 -7.08 -5.87
CA LEU A 53 17.81 -6.48 -6.26
C LEU A 53 19.01 -7.22 -5.65
N TYR A 54 18.91 -7.64 -4.39
CA TYR A 54 19.93 -8.46 -3.74
C TYR A 54 20.11 -9.81 -4.44
N ALA A 55 19.01 -10.53 -4.71
CA ALA A 55 19.05 -11.81 -5.40
C ALA A 55 19.58 -11.68 -6.84
N ALA A 56 19.18 -10.63 -7.56
CA ALA A 56 19.68 -10.32 -8.90
C ALA A 56 21.17 -10.01 -8.88
N GLY A 57 21.64 -9.17 -7.95
CA GLY A 57 23.07 -8.84 -7.80
C GLY A 57 23.91 -10.08 -7.49
N ARG A 58 23.47 -10.92 -6.55
CA ARG A 58 24.07 -12.23 -6.28
C ARG A 58 24.16 -13.09 -7.54
N LYS A 59 23.11 -13.12 -8.35
CA LYS A 59 23.05 -13.91 -9.59
C LYS A 59 24.03 -13.39 -10.64
N VAL A 60 24.14 -12.08 -10.83
CA VAL A 60 25.11 -11.45 -11.74
C VAL A 60 26.55 -11.80 -11.32
N CYS A 61 26.84 -11.81 -10.03
CA CYS A 61 28.15 -12.20 -9.50
C CYS A 61 28.39 -13.72 -9.46
N GLY A 62 27.51 -14.53 -10.04
CA GLY A 62 27.66 -16.00 -10.11
C GLY A 62 27.32 -16.74 -8.81
N TYR A 63 26.86 -16.06 -7.76
CA TYR A 63 26.42 -16.71 -6.53
C TYR A 63 25.01 -17.28 -6.69
N ASN A 64 24.92 -18.60 -6.85
CA ASN A 64 23.63 -19.29 -6.89
C ASN A 64 22.98 -19.34 -5.49
N THR A 65 21.65 -19.46 -5.47
CA THR A 65 20.87 -19.60 -4.24
C THR A 65 21.13 -20.96 -3.57
N TRP A 66 20.82 -21.05 -2.28
CA TRP A 66 21.02 -22.26 -1.46
C TRP A 66 20.27 -23.50 -1.99
N PHE A 67 19.25 -23.33 -2.83
CA PHE A 67 18.50 -24.41 -3.47
C PHE A 67 19.26 -25.15 -4.59
N SER A 68 20.51 -24.78 -4.88
CA SER A 68 21.29 -25.34 -5.98
C SER A 68 22.10 -26.60 -5.63
N LYS A 69 22.06 -27.08 -4.38
CA LYS A 69 22.68 -28.37 -3.99
C LYS A 69 21.59 -29.43 -3.84
N ASN A 70 21.19 -30.01 -4.96
CA ASN A 70 20.79 -31.40 -5.07
C ASN A 70 21.75 -32.06 -6.06
#